data_AF-A0A914Y842-F1
#
_entry.id   AF-A0A914Y842-F1
#
_cell.length_a   1.000
_cell.length_b   1.000
_cell.length_c   1.000
_cell.angle_alpha   90.00
_cell.angle_beta   90.00
_cell.angle_gamma   90.00
#
_symmetry.space_group_name_H-M   'P 1'
#
loop_
_entity.id
_entity.type
_entity.pdbx_description
1 polymer ?
#
loop_
_entity_poly.entity_id
_entity_poly.type
_entity_poly.pdbx_seq_one_letter_code
_entity_poly.pdbx_strand_id
1 'polypeptide(L)'
;MWNIDENDDIQNSVAAFIDWQTIHEGSPMSDLARILTFCCDGGIRRQLEIFAIEFYFECLIKEFNGDISKVPYTIESLKKAYNLAFLSQAFMLPGGIAFMFGIIEDKKDISQSVKDCIWNEAELKVFHALQDADRLLSNELKDFYEKYGL
;
A
#
# COMPACT_ATOMS: atom_id res chain seq x y z
N MET A 1 8.20 -4.64 -13.12
CA MET A 1 9.57 -4.74 -13.63
C MET A 1 9.95 -3.42 -14.25
N TRP A 2 11.17 -2.94 -14.03
CA TRP A 2 11.67 -1.66 -14.53
C TRP A 2 12.49 -1.88 -15.80
N ASN A 3 12.54 -0.88 -16.69
CA ASN A 3 13.42 -0.94 -17.85
C ASN A 3 14.89 -0.91 -17.41
N ILE A 4 15.75 -1.47 -18.24
CA ILE A 4 17.20 -1.54 -18.03
C ILE A 4 17.85 -0.79 -19.20
N ASP A 5 18.87 0.02 -18.91
CA ASP A 5 19.61 0.75 -19.95
C ASP A 5 20.74 -0.09 -20.56
N GLU A 6 21.53 0.51 -21.45
CA GLU A 6 22.67 -0.15 -22.11
C GLU A 6 23.83 -0.50 -21.18
N ASN A 7 23.85 0.05 -19.95
CA ASN A 7 24.86 -0.20 -18.92
C ASN A 7 24.37 -1.20 -17.85
N ASP A 8 23.24 -1.87 -18.07
CA ASP A 8 22.55 -2.71 -17.09
C ASP A 8 22.01 -1.97 -15.85
N ASP A 9 21.84 -0.64 -15.93
CA ASP A 9 21.28 0.17 -14.85
C ASP A 9 19.74 0.24 -14.91
N ILE A 10 19.10 0.21 -13.73
CA ILE A 10 17.63 0.27 -13.60
C ILE A 10 17.14 1.69 -13.89
N GLN A 11 16.20 1.82 -14.83
CA GLN A 11 15.55 3.09 -15.18
C GLN A 11 14.25 3.33 -14.42
N ASN A 12 13.86 4.61 -14.30
CA ASN A 12 12.60 5.05 -13.70
C ASN A 12 11.36 4.87 -14.62
N SER A 13 11.42 3.93 -15.57
CA SER A 13 10.31 3.63 -16.48
C SER A 13 9.89 2.17 -16.31
N VAL A 14 8.57 1.96 -16.23
CA VAL A 14 8.02 0.61 -16.04
C VAL A 14 8.15 -0.18 -17.34
N ALA A 15 8.78 -1.35 -17.27
CA ALA A 15 8.87 -2.30 -18.37
C ALA A 15 7.63 -3.18 -18.47
N ALA A 16 7.17 -3.70 -17.32
CA ALA A 16 6.05 -4.62 -17.27
C ALA A 16 5.39 -4.66 -15.89
N PHE A 17 4.06 -4.79 -15.89
CA PHE A 17 3.27 -5.25 -14.76
C PHE A 17 3.02 -6.76 -14.94
N ILE A 18 3.38 -7.54 -13.93
CA ILE A 18 3.31 -9.01 -13.95
C ILE A 18 2.52 -9.49 -12.73
N ASP A 19 2.33 -10.81 -12.63
CA ASP A 19 1.70 -11.46 -11.47
C ASP A 19 0.27 -10.94 -11.19
N TRP A 20 -0.57 -10.98 -12.23
CA TRP A 20 -1.97 -10.53 -12.21
C TRP A 20 -2.93 -11.48 -11.49
N GLN A 21 -2.47 -12.56 -10.85
CA GLN A 21 -3.34 -13.58 -10.25
C GLN A 21 -4.26 -13.07 -9.12
N THR A 22 -4.02 -11.86 -8.60
CA THR A 22 -4.87 -11.22 -7.58
C THR A 22 -5.65 -10.03 -8.11
N ILE A 23 -5.67 -9.81 -9.44
CA ILE A 23 -6.47 -8.73 -10.05
C ILE A 23 -7.96 -9.00 -9.82
N HIS A 24 -8.71 -7.95 -9.53
CA HIS A 24 -10.15 -8.00 -9.35
C HIS A 24 -10.75 -6.63 -9.70
N GLU A 25 -12.05 -6.59 -9.97
CA GLU A 25 -12.79 -5.34 -10.06
C GLU A 25 -12.88 -4.73 -8.65
N GLY A 26 -12.40 -3.49 -8.49
CA GLY A 26 -12.29 -2.86 -7.18
C GLY A 26 -12.04 -1.37 -7.25
N SER A 27 -11.83 -0.78 -6.07
CA SER A 27 -11.46 0.63 -5.95
C SER A 27 -9.99 0.83 -6.35
N PRO A 28 -9.65 1.88 -7.12
CA PRO A 28 -8.25 2.25 -7.38
C PRO A 28 -7.49 2.57 -6.09
N MET A 29 -8.21 2.95 -5.02
CA MET A 29 -7.60 3.16 -3.71
C MET A 29 -7.16 1.85 -3.05
N SER A 30 -7.71 0.70 -3.45
CA SER A 30 -7.23 -0.61 -3.04
C SER A 30 -5.84 -0.90 -3.61
N ASP A 31 -5.62 -0.57 -4.88
CA ASP A 31 -4.31 -0.72 -5.52
C ASP A 31 -3.28 0.23 -4.90
N LEU A 32 -3.67 1.48 -4.65
CA LEU A 32 -2.80 2.45 -4.00
C LEU A 32 -2.43 2.03 -2.57
N ALA A 33 -3.42 1.60 -1.78
CA ALA A 33 -3.18 1.06 -0.44
C ALA A 33 -2.28 -0.16 -0.46
N ARG A 34 -2.47 -1.07 -1.44
CA ARG A 34 -1.62 -2.26 -1.63
C ARG A 34 -0.17 -1.86 -1.87
N ILE A 35 0.08 -0.99 -2.84
CA ILE A 35 1.43 -0.52 -3.21
C ILE A 35 2.10 0.13 -2.00
N LEU A 36 1.44 1.10 -1.37
CA LEU A 36 2.04 1.82 -0.25
C LEU A 36 2.26 0.94 0.99
N THR A 37 1.40 -0.05 1.23
CA THR A 37 1.53 -0.94 2.40
C THR A 37 2.65 -1.97 2.23
N PHE A 38 2.80 -2.54 1.03
CA PHE A 38 3.79 -3.59 0.77
C PHE A 38 5.15 -3.02 0.37
N CYS A 39 5.21 -1.89 -0.32
CA CYS A 39 6.44 -1.36 -0.90
C CYS A 39 7.09 -0.24 -0.09
N CYS A 40 6.36 0.41 0.82
CA CYS A 40 6.91 1.47 1.67
C CYS A 40 7.02 1.00 3.13
N ASP A 41 7.89 1.66 3.88
CA ASP A 41 7.93 1.53 5.33
C ASP A 41 6.92 2.49 5.95
N GLY A 42 6.55 2.25 7.22
CA GLY A 42 5.49 3.01 7.88
C GLY A 42 5.68 4.53 7.82
N GLY A 43 6.90 5.01 8.05
CA GLY A 43 7.22 6.44 7.99
C GLY A 43 7.05 7.04 6.59
N ILE A 44 7.53 6.35 5.56
CA ILE A 44 7.43 6.80 4.16
C ILE A 44 5.96 6.77 3.71
N ARG A 45 5.22 5.70 4.02
CA ARG A 45 3.79 5.59 3.67
C ARG A 45 2.99 6.77 4.20
N ARG A 46 3.15 7.13 5.47
CA ARG A 46 2.42 8.27 6.09
C ARG A 46 2.72 9.60 5.40
N GLN A 47 3.92 9.77 4.86
CA GLN A 47 4.29 10.97 4.10
C GLN A 47 3.68 10.97 2.69
N LEU A 48 3.63 9.79 2.05
CA LEU A 48 3.22 9.65 0.66
C LEU A 48 1.70 9.47 0.47
N GLU A 49 0.96 8.96 1.46
CA GLU A 49 -0.43 8.56 1.28
C GLU A 49 -1.33 9.69 0.77
N ILE A 50 -1.26 10.87 1.40
CA ILE A 50 -2.07 12.02 0.99
C ILE A 50 -1.62 12.52 -0.39
N PHE A 51 -0.32 12.65 -0.60
CA PHE A 51 0.24 13.09 -1.88
C PHE A 51 -0.17 12.16 -3.03
N ALA A 52 -0.14 10.84 -2.82
CA ALA A 52 -0.47 9.88 -3.87
C ALA A 52 -1.97 9.88 -4.20
N ILE A 53 -2.84 10.07 -3.20
CA ILE A 53 -4.29 10.21 -3.40
C ILE A 53 -4.60 11.50 -4.17
N GLU A 54 -3.96 12.61 -3.79
CA GLU A 54 -4.11 13.90 -4.47
C GLU A 54 -3.61 13.85 -5.92
N PHE A 55 -2.44 13.26 -6.13
CA PHE A 55 -1.88 13.06 -7.48
C PHE A 55 -2.80 12.19 -8.34
N TYR A 56 -3.35 11.10 -7.79
CA TYR A 56 -4.33 10.29 -8.51
C TYR A 56 -5.58 11.09 -8.88
N PHE A 57 -6.08 11.92 -7.97
CA PHE A 57 -7.25 12.76 -8.23
C PHE A 57 -6.98 13.82 -9.31
N GLU A 58 -5.79 14.42 -9.31
CA GLU A 58 -5.36 15.34 -10.37
C GLU A 58 -5.28 14.64 -11.73
N CYS A 59 -4.72 13.43 -11.78
CA CYS A 59 -4.73 12.61 -12.99
C CYS A 59 -6.16 12.34 -13.46
N LEU A 60 -7.06 11.97 -12.55
CA LEU A 60 -8.46 11.73 -12.89
C LEU A 60 -9.12 12.98 -13.49
N ILE A 61 -8.92 14.16 -12.88
CA ILE A 61 -9.42 15.44 -13.42
C ILE A 61 -8.90 15.67 -14.85
N LYS A 62 -7.62 15.39 -15.11
CA LYS A 62 -7.02 15.54 -16.45
C LYS A 62 -7.68 14.62 -17.48
N GLU A 63 -7.97 13.37 -17.12
CA GLU A 63 -8.70 12.42 -17.99
C GLU A 63 -10.13 12.91 -18.32
N PHE A 64 -10.73 13.72 -17.44
CA PHE A 64 -12.00 14.40 -17.69
C PHE A 64 -11.85 15.79 -18.34
N ASN A 65 -10.77 16.02 -19.11
CA ASN A 65 -10.46 17.28 -19.78
C ASN A 65 -10.34 18.49 -18.83
N GLY A 66 -9.97 18.27 -17.57
CA GLY A 66 -9.88 19.32 -16.55
C GLY A 66 -11.22 19.70 -15.92
N ASP A 67 -12.33 19.06 -16.30
CA ASP A 67 -13.66 19.39 -15.80
C ASP A 67 -13.99 18.60 -14.54
N ILE A 68 -13.70 19.19 -13.38
CA ILE A 68 -13.97 18.59 -12.06
C ILE A 68 -15.44 18.22 -11.85
N SER A 69 -16.38 18.90 -12.52
CA SER A 69 -17.82 18.62 -12.38
C SER A 69 -18.23 17.28 -12.98
N LYS A 70 -17.41 16.72 -13.88
CA LYS A 70 -17.63 15.41 -14.51
C LYS A 70 -16.95 14.27 -13.77
N VAL A 71 -16.08 14.57 -12.81
CA VAL A 71 -15.38 13.54 -12.04
C VAL A 71 -16.38 12.89 -11.07
N PRO A 72 -16.55 11.56 -11.11
CA PRO A 72 -17.61 10.88 -10.34
C PRO A 72 -17.34 10.78 -8.83
N TYR A 73 -16.15 11.18 -8.38
CA TYR A 73 -15.71 11.06 -6.99
C TYR A 73 -15.13 12.38 -6.49
N THR A 74 -15.24 12.62 -5.19
CA THR A 74 -14.53 13.73 -4.53
C THR A 74 -13.21 13.23 -3.94
N ILE A 75 -12.26 14.14 -3.70
CA ILE A 75 -11.01 13.81 -3.00
C ILE A 75 -11.27 13.18 -1.62
N GLU A 76 -12.30 13.63 -0.90
CA GLU A 76 -12.66 13.10 0.42
C GLU A 76 -13.23 11.67 0.32
N SER A 77 -14.01 11.38 -0.73
CA SER A 77 -14.46 10.02 -1.00
C SER A 77 -13.30 9.08 -1.30
N LEU A 78 -12.28 9.54 -2.01
CA LEU A 78 -11.06 8.77 -2.30
C LEU A 78 -10.24 8.52 -1.02
N LYS A 79 -10.03 9.55 -0.18
CA LYS A 79 -9.37 9.40 1.12
C LYS A 79 -10.07 8.36 2.00
N LYS A 80 -11.41 8.41 2.07
CA LYS A 80 -12.19 7.42 2.82
C LYS A 80 -12.04 6.01 2.25
N ALA A 81 -12.12 5.87 0.92
CA ALA A 81 -11.94 4.58 0.26
C ALA A 81 -10.52 4.02 0.49
N TYR A 82 -9.50 4.87 0.49
CA TYR A 82 -8.12 4.49 0.83
C TYR A 82 -8.00 4.00 2.26
N ASN A 83 -8.54 4.73 3.25
CA ASN A 83 -8.49 4.31 4.65
C ASN A 83 -9.11 2.92 4.86
N LEU A 84 -10.28 2.67 4.25
CA LEU A 84 -10.94 1.36 4.32
C LEU A 84 -10.12 0.26 3.65
N ALA A 85 -9.55 0.55 2.47
CA ALA A 85 -8.71 -0.41 1.78
C ALA A 85 -7.43 -0.71 2.56
N PHE A 86 -6.80 0.31 3.16
CA PHE A 86 -5.60 0.18 3.97
C PHE A 86 -5.82 -0.77 5.14
N LEU A 87 -6.98 -0.73 5.82
CA LEU A 87 -7.29 -1.70 6.88
C LEU A 87 -7.16 -3.14 6.37
N SER A 88 -7.78 -3.44 5.24
CA SER A 88 -7.68 -4.77 4.63
C SER A 88 -6.23 -5.15 4.27
N GLN A 89 -5.45 -4.21 3.73
CA GLN A 89 -4.04 -4.47 3.40
C GLN A 89 -3.17 -4.66 4.65
N ALA A 90 -3.39 -3.87 5.70
CA ALA A 90 -2.68 -4.00 6.98
C ALA A 90 -2.93 -5.37 7.63
N PHE A 91 -4.15 -5.91 7.53
CA PHE A 91 -4.45 -7.27 8.00
C PHE A 91 -3.86 -8.37 7.11
N MET A 92 -3.73 -8.15 5.80
CA MET A 92 -3.11 -9.12 4.89
C MET A 92 -1.57 -9.14 4.97
N LEU A 93 -0.94 -8.01 5.31
CA LEU A 93 0.50 -7.82 5.28
C LEU A 93 1.28 -8.89 6.09
N PRO A 94 0.91 -9.25 7.34
CA PRO A 94 1.63 -10.28 8.10
C PRO A 94 1.68 -11.63 7.36
N GLY A 95 0.55 -12.05 6.77
CA GLY A 95 0.49 -13.29 5.99
C GLY A 95 1.34 -13.21 4.71
N GLY A 96 1.33 -12.07 4.04
CA GLY A 96 2.18 -11.82 2.87
C GLY A 96 3.67 -11.87 3.20
N ILE A 97 4.09 -11.26 4.32
CA ILE A 97 5.47 -11.29 4.78
C ILE A 97 5.88 -12.70 5.18
N ALA A 98 5.06 -13.42 5.94
CA ALA A 98 5.37 -14.80 6.33
C ALA A 98 5.57 -15.71 5.10
N PHE A 99 4.73 -15.56 4.08
CA PHE A 99 4.87 -16.28 2.81
C PHE A 99 6.19 -15.94 2.10
N MET A 100 6.52 -14.66 1.96
CA MET A 100 7.76 -14.20 1.31
C MET A 100 9.00 -14.63 2.09
N PHE A 101 8.97 -14.57 3.42
CA PHE A 101 10.08 -14.98 4.26
C PHE A 101 10.33 -16.48 4.19
N GLY A 102 9.28 -17.30 4.09
CA GLY A 102 9.42 -18.74 3.83
C GLY A 102 10.22 -19.03 2.54
N ILE A 103 10.03 -18.23 1.49
CA ILE A 103 10.80 -18.35 0.24
C ILE A 103 12.27 -17.95 0.44
N ILE A 104 12.55 -16.92 1.26
CA ILE A 104 13.90 -16.41 1.52
C ILE A 104 14.67 -17.35 2.45
N GLU A 105 14.00 -17.95 3.44
CA GLU A 105 14.61 -18.84 4.43
C GLU A 105 15.29 -20.04 3.76
N ASP A 106 14.66 -20.58 2.72
CA ASP A 106 15.18 -21.72 1.95
C ASP A 106 16.38 -21.38 1.04
N LYS A 107 16.68 -20.09 0.82
CA LYS A 107 17.81 -19.66 -0.01
C LYS A 107 19.15 -19.82 0.72
N LYS A 108 20.03 -20.65 0.16
CA LYS A 108 21.36 -20.97 0.72
C LYS A 108 22.44 -19.93 0.39
N ASP A 109 22.21 -19.13 -0.64
CA ASP A 109 23.10 -18.07 -1.15
C ASP A 109 23.00 -16.76 -0.34
N ILE A 110 21.97 -16.64 0.52
CA ILE A 110 21.76 -15.48 1.39
C ILE A 110 22.31 -15.79 2.78
N SER A 111 23.17 -14.92 3.31
CA SER A 111 23.72 -15.10 4.66
C SER A 111 22.64 -14.93 5.73
N GLN A 112 22.82 -15.60 6.87
CA GLN A 112 21.87 -15.49 7.99
C GLN A 112 21.69 -14.04 8.46
N SER A 113 22.79 -13.27 8.53
CA SER A 113 22.74 -11.86 8.92
C SER A 113 21.84 -10.99 8.01
N VAL A 114 21.79 -11.31 6.71
CA VAL A 114 20.92 -10.60 5.75
C VAL A 114 19.47 -11.03 5.96
N LYS A 115 19.22 -12.33 6.19
CA LYS A 115 17.87 -12.83 6.51
C LYS A 115 17.31 -12.17 7.77
N ASP A 116 18.12 -12.10 8.83
CA ASP A 116 17.73 -11.46 10.09
C ASP A 116 17.43 -9.97 9.89
N CYS A 117 18.21 -9.28 9.06
CA CYS A 117 17.96 -7.88 8.72
C CYS A 117 16.63 -7.69 7.97
N ILE A 118 16.35 -8.54 6.98
CA ILE A 118 15.08 -8.52 6.22
C ILE A 118 13.90 -8.78 7.16
N TRP A 119 14.03 -9.75 8.08
CA TRP A 119 12.99 -10.06 9.05
C TRP A 119 12.67 -8.87 9.95
N ASN A 120 13.70 -8.24 10.53
CA ASN A 120 13.51 -7.11 11.44
C ASN A 120 12.83 -5.92 10.74
N GLU A 121 13.20 -5.62 9.49
CA GLU A 121 12.56 -4.57 8.71
C GLU A 121 11.09 -4.91 8.41
N ALA A 122 10.82 -6.15 8.04
CA ALA A 122 9.48 -6.63 7.76
C ALA A 122 8.58 -6.62 9.01
N GLU A 123 9.13 -6.97 10.18
CA GLU A 123 8.45 -6.90 11.47
C GLU A 123 8.07 -5.45 11.81
N LEU A 124 8.99 -4.50 11.66
CA LEU A 124 8.72 -3.07 11.85
C LEU A 124 7.62 -2.56 10.91
N LYS A 125 7.63 -3.02 9.65
CA LYS A 125 6.59 -2.68 8.68
C LYS A 125 5.21 -3.16 9.12
N VAL A 126 5.12 -4.42 9.57
CA VAL A 126 3.87 -4.99 10.12
C VAL A 126 3.43 -4.21 11.34
N PHE A 127 4.33 -3.94 12.29
CA PHE A 127 4.02 -3.21 13.50
C PHE A 127 3.43 -1.83 13.19
N HIS A 128 4.08 -1.05 12.32
CA HIS A 128 3.58 0.27 11.93
C HIS A 128 2.25 0.20 11.16
N ALA A 129 2.05 -0.81 10.30
CA ALA A 129 0.80 -0.98 9.57
C ALA A 129 -0.37 -1.28 10.52
N LEU A 130 -0.17 -2.18 11.50
CA LEU A 130 -1.18 -2.51 12.49
C LEU A 130 -1.47 -1.35 13.45
N GLN A 131 -0.44 -0.61 13.88
CA GLN A 131 -0.61 0.59 14.70
C GLN A 131 -1.45 1.66 13.97
N ASP A 132 -1.17 1.89 12.68
CA ASP A 132 -1.92 2.86 11.90
C ASP A 132 -3.36 2.39 11.64
N ALA A 133 -3.57 1.08 11.48
CA ALA A 133 -4.89 0.49 11.33
C ALA A 133 -5.73 0.63 12.61
N ASP A 134 -5.14 0.39 13.78
CA ASP A 134 -5.78 0.59 15.08
C ASP A 134 -6.23 2.05 15.28
N ARG A 135 -5.35 3.01 14.94
CA ARG A 135 -5.68 4.44 14.96
C ARG A 135 -6.85 4.77 14.04
N LEU A 136 -6.88 4.20 12.83
CA LEU A 136 -7.96 4.44 11.87
C LEU A 136 -9.28 3.82 12.34
N LEU A 137 -9.27 2.59 12.84
CA LEU A 137 -10.44 1.93 13.40
C LEU A 137 -11.01 2.72 14.57
N SER A 138 -10.15 3.17 15.49
CA SER A 138 -10.55 3.99 16.63
C SER A 138 -11.26 5.28 16.22
N ASN A 139 -10.83 5.90 15.11
CA ASN A 139 -11.45 7.12 14.60
C ASN A 139 -12.75 6.86 13.83
N GLU A 140 -12.78 5.87 12.94
CA GLU A 140 -13.93 5.56 12.08
C GLU A 140 -15.08 4.86 12.84
N LEU A 141 -14.76 4.07 13.86
CA LEU A 141 -15.73 3.33 14.67
C LEU A 141 -16.02 4.04 16.00
N LYS A 142 -15.55 5.26 16.21
CA LYS A 142 -15.75 6.00 17.47
C LYS A 142 -17.22 6.00 17.89
N ASP A 143 -18.12 6.35 16.97
CA ASP A 143 -19.57 6.38 17.23
C ASP A 143 -20.13 4.99 17.56
N PHE A 144 -19.55 3.93 16.97
CA PHE A 144 -19.92 2.55 17.27
C PHE A 144 -19.45 2.15 18.68
N TYR A 145 -18.19 2.42 19.03
CA TYR A 145 -17.65 2.15 20.37
C TYR A 145 -18.44 2.91 21.45
N GLU A 146 -18.72 4.20 21.25
CA GLU A 146 -19.53 5.01 22.15
C GLU A 146 -20.96 4.47 22.30
N LYS A 147 -21.56 3.98 21.20
CA LYS A 147 -22.90 3.38 21.22
C LYS A 147 -22.98 2.06 21.98
N TYR A 148 -21.91 1.26 21.99
CA TYR A 148 -21.91 -0.09 22.59
C TYR A 148 -21.10 -0.21 23.90
N GLY A 149 -20.45 0.85 24.35
CA GLY A 149 -19.71 0.88 25.62
C GLY A 149 -18.47 -0.02 25.63
N LEU A 150 -17.84 -0.17 24.47
CA LEU A 150 -16.63 -0.97 24.24
C LEU A 150 -15.37 -0.10 24.28
#